data_AF-A0A1Z2XV26-F1
#
_entry.id   AF-A0A1Z2XV26-F1
#
_cell.length_a   1.000
_cell.length_b   1.000
_cell.length_c   1.000
_cell.angle_alpha   90.00
_cell.angle_beta   90.00
_cell.angle_gamma   90.00
#
_symmetry.space_group_name_H-M   'P 1'
#
loop_
_entity.id
_entity.type
_entity.pdbx_description
1 polymer ?
#
loop_
_entity_poly.entity_id
_entity_poly.type
_entity_poly.pdbx_seq_one_letter_code
_entity_poly.pdbx_strand_id
1 'polypeptide(L)'
;MPAINAKPTVAILDLEWNAAYSSRRQGYINEIIEFGAVKCGPDLEPVGTFTCFVRPQVGKHLSSLVADLTSITDEDLSEGGVPFMTAVGRFRRWLGDCVLMTWGQSDILALMDNCGYFSGNIHVPFLTRYCDLQRYAQDALELGSKEQAGLEKAAGLLGLDISELSQHRALDDSLIALRILREVRERRDLSPYIQACDEEFYRRMNFRTSYIKDLEDPRVRPEHLRFLCPKCGGRCARTSRWGQHNRAFLADFCCRGCGLRFSGRVIIKQKYEGLAVNKKAVPLPVIEKPRRSEPGGIGNMLLEINGGVGVLRFPALGGLRFVTHAFSTRIGGVSSKEFASMNLGYGRGDPEENVEENYRRFAAAAGFEPQGMVCGCQVHKTDIRRVGEKERGIGIWKTNDCDSADGLITDAPGVTLVVFAADCVPVYFIDPEHRAIGLAHAGWRGAAAGMPKVMAERMREEFGTDPRKLITAIGPSICKDCFEVDEPVAREFLALPDSQYFVTGPVELPGEGGTKYHVDLWECCRRSLLSAGVLPEHITVGGVCTMEESSLVFSHRKTRGHRGSNCAMLMINP
;
A
#
# COMPACT_ATOMS: atom_id res chain seq x y z
N MET A 1 53.57 32.14 -1.38
CA MET A 1 53.21 30.77 -0.98
C MET A 1 51.84 30.82 -0.31
N PRO A 2 50.74 30.35 -0.94
CA PRO A 2 49.51 30.12 -0.20
C PRO A 2 49.60 28.75 0.52
N ALA A 3 49.01 28.76 1.71
CA ALA A 3 48.84 27.72 2.71
C ALA A 3 48.96 26.25 2.26
N ILE A 4 49.74 25.50 3.03
CA ILE A 4 49.64 24.05 3.22
C ILE A 4 48.15 23.69 3.37
N ASN A 5 47.66 22.74 2.58
CA ASN A 5 46.32 22.13 2.66
C ASN A 5 46.04 21.63 4.10
N ALA A 6 45.53 22.50 4.96
CA ALA A 6 45.08 22.11 6.30
C ALA A 6 43.76 21.34 6.14
N LYS A 7 43.77 20.05 6.48
CA LYS A 7 42.56 19.22 6.52
C LYS A 7 41.51 19.91 7.41
N PRO A 8 40.23 20.00 7.01
CA PRO A 8 39.22 20.73 7.77
C PRO A 8 38.92 20.05 9.10
N THR A 9 38.57 20.84 10.13
CA THR A 9 37.93 20.34 11.34
C THR A 9 36.49 19.95 11.02
N VAL A 10 36.03 18.85 11.63
CA VAL A 10 34.71 18.28 11.35
C VAL A 10 33.94 18.07 12.65
N ALA A 11 32.61 18.12 12.57
CA ALA A 11 31.75 17.72 13.65
C ALA A 11 30.68 16.78 13.11
N ILE A 12 30.54 15.62 13.72
CA ILE A 12 29.51 14.64 13.38
C ILE A 12 28.37 14.84 14.38
N LEU A 13 27.18 15.06 13.85
CA LEU A 13 25.95 15.30 14.58
C LEU A 13 24.96 14.18 14.26
N ASP A 14 24.23 13.80 15.28
CA ASP A 14 23.04 12.97 15.21
C ASP A 14 21.96 13.58 16.12
N LEU A 15 20.70 13.28 15.85
CA LEU A 15 19.55 13.84 16.55
C LEU A 15 18.52 12.77 16.83
N GLU A 16 18.00 12.77 18.05
CA GLU A 16 16.77 12.05 18.35
C GLU A 16 15.56 12.98 18.24
N TRP A 17 14.43 12.44 17.77
CA TRP A 17 13.18 13.19 17.66
C TRP A 17 11.95 12.34 17.99
N ASN A 18 10.91 13.02 18.45
CA ASN A 18 9.59 12.46 18.70
C ASN A 18 8.60 12.94 17.65
N ALA A 19 7.81 12.02 17.07
CA ALA A 19 6.75 12.40 16.15
C ALA A 19 5.56 13.01 16.92
N ALA A 20 5.34 14.32 16.76
CA ALA A 20 4.30 15.05 17.47
C ALA A 20 3.26 15.63 16.50
N TYR A 21 1.97 15.48 16.81
CA TYR A 21 0.91 16.12 16.04
C TYR A 21 0.79 17.61 16.42
N SER A 22 0.88 18.48 15.41
CA SER A 22 0.80 19.93 15.55
C SER A 22 -0.54 20.43 15.01
N SER A 23 -1.38 20.96 15.90
CA SER A 23 -2.65 21.62 15.53
C SER A 23 -2.40 22.82 14.62
N ARG A 24 -1.32 23.57 14.87
CA ARG A 24 -0.90 24.73 14.05
C ARG A 24 -0.61 24.36 12.59
N ARG A 25 -0.06 23.16 12.34
CA ARG A 25 0.25 22.68 10.99
C ARG A 25 -0.81 21.74 10.41
N GLN A 26 -1.80 21.34 11.22
CA GLN A 26 -2.72 20.24 10.90
C GLN A 26 -1.97 18.99 10.40
N GLY A 27 -0.86 18.64 11.07
CA GLY A 27 0.02 17.55 10.65
C GLY A 27 1.11 17.24 11.66
N TYR A 28 1.87 16.18 11.40
CA TYR A 28 2.97 15.74 12.27
C TYR A 28 4.27 16.51 12.00
N ILE A 29 5.05 16.69 13.05
CA ILE A 29 6.43 17.18 13.05
C ILE A 29 7.32 16.17 13.77
N ASN A 30 8.53 15.97 13.28
CA ASN A 30 9.58 15.25 14.00
C ASN A 30 10.24 16.25 14.96
N GLU A 31 9.67 16.42 16.14
CA GLU A 31 10.15 17.36 17.14
C GLU A 31 11.45 16.84 17.76
N ILE A 32 12.54 17.57 17.58
CA ILE A 32 13.87 17.16 18.07
C ILE A 32 13.87 17.18 19.60
N ILE A 33 14.36 16.10 20.21
CA ILE A 33 14.42 15.89 21.66
C ILE A 33 15.85 15.73 22.19
N GLU A 34 16.83 15.38 21.35
CA GLU A 34 18.24 15.29 21.75
C GLU A 34 19.15 15.76 20.61
N PHE A 35 20.23 16.47 20.99
CA PHE A 35 21.41 16.67 20.16
C PHE A 35 22.56 15.85 20.73
N GLY A 36 23.20 15.04 19.88
CA GLY A 36 24.44 14.34 20.22
C GLY A 36 25.47 14.58 19.13
N ALA A 37 26.68 15.01 19.49
CA ALA A 37 27.71 15.28 18.50
C ALA A 37 29.12 15.10 19.04
N VAL A 38 30.03 14.78 18.12
CA VAL A 38 31.48 14.73 18.37
C VAL A 38 32.21 15.67 17.41
N LYS A 39 33.06 16.54 17.95
CA LYS A 39 33.95 17.41 17.18
C LYS A 39 35.33 16.77 17.11
N CYS A 40 35.91 16.80 15.92
CA CYS A 40 37.22 16.22 15.67
C CYS A 40 38.19 17.22 15.04
N GLY A 41 39.47 17.06 15.39
CA GLY A 41 40.58 17.76 14.76
C GLY A 41 40.82 17.32 13.30
N PRO A 42 41.80 17.93 12.62
CA PRO A 42 42.18 17.56 11.25
C PRO A 42 42.62 16.09 11.08
N ASP A 43 43.13 15.48 12.16
CA ASP A 43 43.53 14.08 12.31
C ASP A 43 42.37 13.14 12.65
N LEU A 44 41.15 13.67 12.81
CA LEU A 44 39.97 12.96 13.33
C LEU A 44 40.08 12.52 14.79
N GLU A 45 40.98 13.10 15.58
CA GLU A 45 40.97 12.90 17.03
C GLU A 45 39.84 13.71 17.68
N PRO A 46 39.05 13.14 18.61
CA PRO A 46 37.97 13.88 19.27
C PRO A 46 38.56 15.00 20.11
N VAL A 47 38.10 16.22 19.87
CA VAL A 47 38.48 17.42 20.63
C VAL A 47 37.37 17.90 21.56
N GLY A 48 36.17 17.32 21.45
CA GLY A 48 35.07 17.57 22.35
C GLY A 48 33.79 16.88 21.91
N THR A 49 32.87 16.69 22.86
CA THR A 49 31.51 16.18 22.61
C THR A 49 30.48 17.24 22.97
N PHE A 50 29.27 17.07 22.46
CA PHE A 50 28.12 17.89 22.79
C PHE A 50 26.90 16.99 22.97
N THR A 51 26.23 17.16 24.11
CA THR A 51 24.93 16.54 24.39
C THR A 51 23.98 17.62 24.87
N CYS A 52 22.75 17.62 24.37
CA CYS A 52 21.74 18.55 24.85
C CYS A 52 20.34 17.97 24.64
N PHE A 53 19.61 17.78 25.73
CA PHE A 53 18.18 17.52 25.64
C PHE A 53 17.42 18.77 25.22
N VAL A 54 16.39 18.56 24.42
CA VAL A 54 15.46 19.57 23.94
C VAL A 54 14.11 19.28 24.54
N ARG A 55 13.56 20.27 25.26
CA ARG A 55 12.24 20.13 25.87
C ARG A 55 11.17 20.17 24.77
N PRO A 56 10.31 19.16 24.67
CA PRO A 56 9.16 19.18 23.75
C PRO A 56 8.26 20.39 24.03
N GLN A 57 7.81 21.04 22.96
CA GLN A 57 6.90 22.18 22.96
C GLN A 57 5.62 21.88 22.15
N VAL A 58 5.62 20.82 21.34
CA VAL A 58 4.47 20.37 20.53
C VAL A 58 3.89 19.08 21.10
N GLY A 59 4.72 18.05 21.29
CA GLY A 59 4.32 16.77 21.88
C GLY A 59 4.10 16.88 23.39
N LYS A 60 3.04 16.26 23.91
CA LYS A 60 2.76 16.21 25.36
C LYS A 60 3.56 15.12 26.08
N HIS A 61 3.83 14.01 25.40
CA HIS A 61 4.51 12.83 25.92
C HIS A 61 5.39 12.22 24.85
N LEU A 62 6.48 11.60 25.27
CA LEU A 62 7.30 10.76 24.41
C LEU A 62 6.50 9.52 23.97
N SER A 63 6.63 9.12 22.71
CA SER A 63 6.05 7.85 22.27
C SER A 63 6.81 6.68 22.92
N SER A 64 6.09 5.61 23.28
CA SER A 64 6.71 4.44 23.92
C SER A 64 7.82 3.82 23.06
N LEU A 65 7.66 3.84 21.73
CA LEU A 65 8.69 3.38 20.79
C LEU A 65 10.00 4.17 20.92
N VAL A 66 9.92 5.51 21.00
CA VAL A 66 11.11 6.36 21.11
C VAL A 66 11.72 6.23 22.51
N ALA A 67 10.90 6.11 23.55
CA ALA A 67 11.37 5.85 24.91
C ALA A 67 12.14 4.53 25.00
N ASP A 68 11.61 3.46 24.41
CA ASP A 68 12.24 2.13 24.44
C ASP A 68 13.54 2.08 23.61
N LEU A 69 13.58 2.78 22.47
CA LEU A 69 14.76 2.82 21.60
C LEU A 69 15.91 3.63 22.21
N THR A 70 15.60 4.84 22.71
CA THR A 70 16.62 5.82 23.13
C THR A 70 16.90 5.78 24.64
N SER A 71 16.06 5.08 25.41
CA SER A 71 16.05 5.14 26.89
C SER A 71 15.86 6.54 27.47
N ILE A 72 15.41 7.53 26.67
CA ILE A 72 15.09 8.88 27.12
C ILE A 72 13.70 8.87 27.78
N THR A 73 13.58 9.53 28.93
CA THR A 73 12.32 9.65 29.66
C THR A 73 11.69 11.05 29.53
N ASP A 74 10.38 11.16 29.79
CA ASP A 74 9.71 12.47 29.89
C ASP A 74 10.34 13.35 31.01
N GLU A 75 10.89 12.74 32.06
CA GLU A 75 11.60 13.43 33.16
C GLU A 75 12.91 14.05 32.67
N ASP A 76 13.73 13.32 31.91
CA ASP A 76 14.98 13.84 31.31
C ASP A 76 14.73 15.10 30.47
N LEU A 77 13.66 15.08 29.67
CA LEU A 77 13.30 16.17 28.77
C LEU A 77 12.68 17.37 29.51
N SER A 78 11.89 17.12 30.56
CA SER A 78 11.23 18.18 31.32
C SER A 78 12.21 18.89 32.25
N GLU A 79 13.07 18.17 32.97
CA GLU A 79 14.02 18.74 33.94
C GLU A 79 15.34 19.18 33.30
N GLY A 80 15.88 18.39 32.36
CA GLY A 80 17.18 18.63 31.70
C GLY A 80 17.10 19.33 30.36
N GLY A 81 15.93 19.35 29.71
CA GLY A 81 15.75 19.89 28.37
C GLY A 81 15.64 21.42 28.31
N VAL A 82 16.17 21.99 27.22
CA VAL A 82 16.02 23.43 26.89
C VAL A 82 15.14 23.63 25.66
N PRO A 83 14.56 24.82 25.43
CA PRO A 83 13.83 25.09 24.19
C PRO A 83 14.71 24.88 22.94
N PHE A 84 14.10 24.43 21.85
CA PHE A 84 14.83 24.07 20.62
C PHE A 84 15.77 25.18 20.14
N MET A 85 15.31 26.43 20.07
CA MET A 85 16.14 27.55 19.62
C MET A 85 17.31 27.87 20.58
N THR A 86 17.17 27.54 21.86
CA THR A 86 18.26 27.63 22.84
C THR A 86 19.30 26.54 22.59
N ALA A 87 18.88 25.29 22.32
CA ALA A 87 19.79 24.21 21.93
C ALA A 87 20.56 24.56 20.65
N VAL A 88 19.88 25.07 19.63
CA VAL A 88 20.51 25.57 18.38
C VAL A 88 21.56 26.64 18.66
N GLY A 89 21.28 27.60 19.56
CA GLY A 89 22.24 28.64 19.93
C GLY A 89 23.44 28.12 20.73
N ARG A 90 23.25 27.10 21.58
CA ARG A 90 24.35 26.40 22.28
C ARG A 90 25.21 25.61 21.30
N PHE A 91 24.58 24.82 20.43
CA PHE A 91 25.26 24.03 19.42
C PHE A 91 26.05 24.90 18.44
N ARG A 92 25.48 26.02 17.96
CA ARG A 92 26.20 26.98 17.09
C ARG A 92 27.51 27.47 17.70
N ARG A 93 27.47 27.88 18.98
CA ARG A 93 28.67 28.36 19.70
C ARG A 93 29.68 27.25 19.89
N TRP A 94 29.20 26.04 20.20
CA TRP A 94 30.06 24.88 20.34
C TRP A 94 30.67 24.46 19.01
N LEU A 95 29.92 24.42 17.90
CA LEU A 95 30.38 23.97 16.57
C LEU A 95 31.52 24.84 16.03
N GLY A 96 31.36 26.17 16.06
CA GLY A 96 32.32 27.10 15.45
C GLY A 96 32.35 26.97 13.93
N ASP A 97 33.55 27.01 13.32
CA ASP A 97 33.75 26.90 11.87
C ASP A 97 34.14 25.47 11.43
N CYS A 98 33.45 24.46 11.97
CA CYS A 98 33.64 23.07 11.56
C CYS A 98 32.74 22.74 10.36
N VAL A 99 33.15 21.76 9.55
CA VAL A 99 32.26 21.12 8.59
C VAL A 99 31.30 20.20 9.36
N LEU A 100 30.00 20.42 9.24
CA LEU A 100 29.00 19.55 9.86
C LEU A 100 28.80 18.29 9.03
N MET A 101 28.70 17.15 9.70
CA MET A 101 28.47 15.84 9.11
C MET A 101 27.30 15.16 9.82
N THR A 102 26.48 14.44 9.08
CA THR A 102 25.41 13.58 9.61
C THR A 102 25.38 12.27 8.82
N TRP A 103 24.86 11.20 9.40
CA TRP A 103 24.75 9.91 8.70
C TRP A 103 23.50 9.89 7.81
N GLY A 104 23.60 10.56 6.65
CA GLY A 104 22.49 10.79 5.74
C GLY A 104 21.82 12.14 5.99
N GLN A 105 20.72 12.40 5.30
CA GLN A 105 20.11 13.75 5.24
C GLN A 105 19.00 14.01 6.25
N SER A 106 18.59 12.99 7.00
CA SER A 106 17.42 13.03 7.87
C SER A 106 17.55 14.09 8.96
N ASP A 107 18.69 14.18 9.64
CA ASP A 107 18.95 15.15 10.72
C ASP A 107 18.87 16.60 10.23
N ILE A 108 19.44 16.85 9.04
CA ILE A 108 19.39 18.18 8.44
C ILE A 108 17.95 18.55 8.08
N LEU A 109 17.18 17.62 7.52
CA LEU A 109 15.77 17.85 7.21
C LEU A 109 14.95 18.08 8.49
N ALA A 110 15.24 17.35 9.58
CA ALA A 110 14.63 17.58 10.89
C ALA A 110 14.97 18.97 11.44
N LEU A 111 16.24 19.38 11.39
CA LEU A 111 16.68 20.72 11.81
C LEU A 111 15.98 21.81 11.00
N MET A 112 15.93 21.67 9.67
CA MET A 112 15.25 22.61 8.78
C MET A 112 13.77 22.72 9.12
N ASP A 113 13.09 21.59 9.36
CA ASP A 113 11.67 21.59 9.67
C ASP A 113 11.36 22.21 11.04
N ASN A 114 12.17 21.90 12.06
CA ASN A 114 12.07 22.49 13.41
C ASN A 114 12.41 23.98 13.39
N CYS A 115 13.45 24.42 12.68
CA CYS A 115 13.75 25.85 12.49
C CYS A 115 12.56 26.54 11.81
N GLY A 116 12.00 25.95 10.75
CA GLY A 116 10.81 26.47 10.07
C GLY A 116 9.60 26.57 10.99
N TYR A 117 9.40 25.61 11.90
CA TYR A 117 8.29 25.60 12.85
C TYR A 117 8.44 26.65 13.96
N PHE A 118 9.60 26.68 14.63
CA PHE A 118 9.83 27.47 15.84
C PHE A 118 10.31 28.91 15.56
N SER A 119 10.98 29.15 14.44
CA SER A 119 11.50 30.47 14.07
C SER A 119 10.83 31.09 12.83
N GLY A 120 10.06 30.29 12.08
CA GLY A 120 9.49 30.71 10.80
C GLY A 120 10.49 30.71 9.63
N ASN A 121 11.73 30.28 9.86
CA ASN A 121 12.79 30.22 8.85
C ASN A 121 13.40 28.81 8.81
N ILE A 122 13.42 28.18 7.63
CA ILE A 122 14.00 26.84 7.44
C ILE A 122 15.53 26.83 7.50
N HIS A 123 16.17 28.00 7.48
CA HIS A 123 17.62 28.12 7.53
C HIS A 123 18.14 27.77 8.93
N VAL A 124 19.03 26.77 8.97
CA VAL A 124 19.67 26.32 10.19
C VAL A 124 20.83 27.28 10.51
N PRO A 125 20.82 28.00 11.65
CA PRO A 125 21.72 29.13 11.90
C PRO A 125 23.23 28.85 11.90
N PHE A 126 23.63 27.59 12.04
CA PHE A 126 25.02 27.16 12.10
C PHE A 126 25.46 26.33 10.89
N LEU A 127 24.54 26.01 9.97
CA LEU A 127 24.80 25.14 8.85
C LEU A 127 25.38 25.94 7.68
N THR A 128 26.71 26.02 7.61
CA THR A 128 27.45 26.75 6.57
C THR A 128 28.14 25.80 5.58
N ARG A 129 28.74 24.74 6.10
CA ARG A 129 29.38 23.66 5.33
C ARG A 129 28.87 22.31 5.83
N TYR A 130 28.50 21.45 4.91
CA TYR A 130 27.89 20.16 5.21
C TYR A 130 28.49 19.04 4.38
N CYS A 131 28.57 17.85 4.96
CA CYS A 131 28.91 16.63 4.25
C CYS A 131 27.97 15.49 4.68
N ASP A 132 27.37 14.84 3.69
CA ASP A 132 26.56 13.63 3.88
C ASP A 132 27.50 12.43 4.05
N LEU A 133 27.74 12.05 5.30
CA LEU A 133 28.75 11.05 5.65
C LEU A 133 28.35 9.65 5.16
N GLN A 134 27.06 9.34 5.14
CA GLN A 134 26.54 8.07 4.61
C GLN A 134 26.89 7.93 3.12
N ARG A 135 26.60 8.97 2.32
CA ARG A 135 26.92 8.95 0.89
C ARG A 135 28.42 8.81 0.66
N TYR A 136 29.22 9.56 1.41
CA TYR A 136 30.69 9.47 1.33
C TYR A 136 31.20 8.07 1.67
N ALA A 137 30.74 7.47 2.77
CA ALA A 137 31.14 6.15 3.21
C ALA A 137 30.74 5.06 2.19
N GLN A 138 29.52 5.12 1.65
CA GLN A 138 29.07 4.19 0.61
C GLN A 138 29.94 4.23 -0.64
N ASP A 139 30.26 5.45 -1.08
CA ASP A 139 31.12 5.69 -2.23
C ASP A 139 32.57 5.23 -1.98
N ALA A 140 33.07 5.30 -0.75
CA ALA A 140 34.40 4.82 -0.35
C ALA A 140 34.45 3.30 -0.14
N LEU A 141 33.31 2.67 0.12
CA LEU A 141 33.13 1.21 0.24
C LEU A 141 32.73 0.56 -1.09
N GLU A 142 32.64 1.33 -2.18
CA GLU A 142 32.21 0.87 -3.51
C GLU A 142 30.81 0.20 -3.51
N LEU A 143 29.96 0.63 -2.57
CA LEU A 143 28.58 0.16 -2.51
C LEU A 143 27.79 0.77 -3.67
N GLY A 144 27.16 -0.09 -4.48
CA GLY A 144 26.37 0.36 -5.63
C GLY A 144 25.25 1.34 -5.23
N SER A 145 24.92 2.28 -6.10
CA SER A 145 23.96 3.37 -5.84
C SER A 145 22.52 2.95 -5.48
N LYS A 146 22.21 1.65 -5.50
CA LYS A 146 20.91 1.09 -5.11
C LYS A 146 20.84 0.62 -3.66
N GLU A 147 21.97 0.48 -2.97
CA GLU A 147 22.00 0.07 -1.57
C GLU A 147 22.28 1.27 -0.67
N GLN A 148 21.33 1.59 0.22
CA GLN A 148 21.60 2.46 1.36
C GLN A 148 22.20 1.63 2.49
N ALA A 149 23.34 2.06 3.01
CA ALA A 149 23.97 1.44 4.17
C ALA A 149 23.62 2.24 5.43
N GLY A 150 22.76 1.67 6.28
CA GLY A 150 22.61 2.16 7.65
C GLY A 150 23.93 2.06 8.43
N LEU A 151 24.02 2.78 9.54
CA LEU A 151 25.19 2.83 10.42
C LEU A 151 25.71 1.43 10.78
N GLU A 152 24.83 0.56 11.28
CA GLU A 152 25.16 -0.82 11.67
C GLU A 152 25.69 -1.65 10.50
N LYS A 153 25.05 -1.55 9.32
CA LYS A 153 25.50 -2.26 8.11
C LYS A 153 26.90 -1.79 7.69
N ALA A 154 27.14 -0.49 7.71
CA ALA A 154 28.44 0.07 7.36
C ALA A 154 29.53 -0.31 8.37
N ALA A 155 29.23 -0.28 9.67
CA ALA A 155 30.14 -0.76 10.72
C ALA A 155 30.46 -2.25 10.55
N GLY A 156 29.45 -3.08 10.27
CA GLY A 156 29.62 -4.51 10.03
C GLY A 156 30.47 -4.83 8.81
N LEU A 157 30.32 -4.08 7.71
CA LEU A 157 31.16 -4.22 6.50
C LEU A 157 32.64 -3.87 6.76
N LEU A 158 32.91 -3.03 7.76
CA LEU A 158 34.25 -2.63 8.18
C LEU A 158 34.80 -3.50 9.33
N GLY A 159 34.02 -4.45 9.85
CA GLY A 159 34.43 -5.28 10.98
C GLY A 159 34.58 -4.50 12.29
N LEU A 160 33.87 -3.38 12.44
CA LEU A 160 33.92 -2.55 13.64
C LEU A 160 33.00 -3.12 14.73
N ASP A 161 33.54 -3.31 15.93
CA ASP A 161 32.73 -3.62 17.10
C ASP A 161 32.03 -2.35 17.62
N ILE A 162 30.70 -2.39 17.65
CA ILE A 162 29.82 -1.31 18.09
C ILE A 162 28.93 -1.72 19.27
N SER A 163 29.14 -2.92 19.84
CA SER A 163 28.29 -3.48 20.89
C SER A 163 28.20 -2.59 22.14
N GLU A 164 29.32 -1.94 22.51
CA GLU A 164 29.41 -1.01 23.65
C GLU A 164 28.68 0.34 23.44
N LEU A 165 28.25 0.67 22.22
CA LEU A 165 27.62 1.95 21.85
C LEU A 165 26.14 1.79 21.42
N SER A 166 25.53 0.62 21.67
CA SER A 166 24.27 0.21 21.04
C SER A 166 22.97 0.66 21.75
N GLN A 167 22.94 1.86 22.34
CA GLN A 167 21.74 2.38 23.03
C GLN A 167 20.91 3.39 22.19
N HIS A 168 21.16 3.53 20.88
CA HIS A 168 20.50 4.53 20.00
C HIS A 168 20.38 5.91 20.66
N ARG A 169 21.49 6.37 21.24
CA ARG A 169 21.65 7.74 21.72
C ARG A 169 22.36 8.53 20.64
N ALA A 170 21.94 9.77 20.44
CA ALA A 170 22.53 10.61 19.40
C ALA A 170 24.06 10.76 19.52
N LEU A 171 24.62 10.79 20.74
CA LEU A 171 26.08 10.87 20.88
C LEU A 171 26.77 9.56 20.47
N ASP A 172 26.19 8.42 20.80
CA ASP A 172 26.75 7.11 20.49
C ASP A 172 26.77 6.89 18.97
N ASP A 173 25.69 7.24 18.28
CA ASP A 173 25.60 7.16 16.82
C ASP A 173 26.60 8.10 16.13
N SER A 174 26.81 9.30 16.69
CA SER A 174 27.88 10.21 16.24
C SER A 174 29.29 9.61 16.41
N LEU A 175 29.53 8.85 17.48
CA LEU A 175 30.81 8.17 17.73
C LEU A 175 31.00 6.95 16.81
N ILE A 176 29.94 6.19 16.53
CA ILE A 176 29.98 5.09 15.55
C ILE A 176 30.29 5.65 14.16
N ALA A 177 29.59 6.71 13.76
CA ALA A 177 29.87 7.43 12.51
C ALA A 177 31.33 7.92 12.44
N LEU A 178 31.91 8.39 13.55
CA LEU A 178 33.33 8.75 13.61
C LEU A 178 34.25 7.55 13.36
N ARG A 179 33.97 6.39 13.98
CA ARG A 179 34.75 5.16 13.75
C ARG A 179 34.73 4.78 12.28
N ILE A 180 33.56 4.85 11.64
CA ILE A 180 33.44 4.58 10.20
C ILE A 180 34.22 5.61 9.38
N LEU A 181 34.08 6.91 9.68
CA LEU A 181 34.79 7.98 8.97
C LEU A 181 36.31 7.76 8.99
N ARG A 182 36.88 7.35 10.13
CA ARG A 182 38.32 7.06 10.25
C ARG A 182 38.79 5.98 9.26
N GLU A 183 38.00 4.91 9.10
CA GLU A 183 38.32 3.80 8.19
C GLU A 183 38.15 4.16 6.71
N VAL A 184 37.13 4.95 6.36
CA VAL A 184 36.85 5.31 4.96
C VAL A 184 37.66 6.52 4.47
N ARG A 185 38.15 7.37 5.39
CA ARG A 185 38.84 8.61 5.02
C ARG A 185 40.14 8.40 4.25
N GLU A 186 40.84 7.33 4.55
CA GLU A 186 42.07 6.98 3.84
C GLU A 186 41.80 6.42 2.44
N ARG A 187 40.56 6.02 2.15
CA ARG A 187 40.18 5.39 0.87
C ARG A 187 39.76 6.39 -0.20
N ARG A 188 39.31 7.59 0.17
CA ARG A 188 38.75 8.58 -0.77
C ARG A 188 38.87 10.00 -0.26
N ASP A 189 39.18 10.96 -1.14
CA ASP A 189 39.19 12.38 -0.75
C ASP A 189 37.77 12.85 -0.36
N LEU A 190 37.69 13.49 0.81
CA LEU A 190 36.46 14.02 1.41
C LEU A 190 36.03 15.33 0.75
N SER A 191 36.97 16.11 0.21
CA SER A 191 36.74 17.47 -0.29
C SER A 191 35.57 17.60 -1.29
N PRO A 192 35.37 16.67 -2.25
CA PRO A 192 34.24 16.71 -3.20
C PRO A 192 32.85 16.51 -2.57
N TYR A 193 32.80 16.01 -1.33
CA TYR A 193 31.56 15.72 -0.60
C TYR A 193 31.16 16.84 0.35
N ILE A 194 32.03 17.84 0.54
CA ILE A 194 31.76 19.02 1.35
C ILE A 194 31.11 20.08 0.47
N GLN A 195 29.91 20.50 0.85
CA GLN A 195 29.15 21.51 0.11
C GLN A 195 28.85 22.74 0.96
N ALA A 196 28.80 23.89 0.30
CA ALA A 196 28.29 25.12 0.88
C ALA A 196 26.77 25.00 1.08
N CYS A 197 26.28 25.51 2.21
CA CYS A 197 24.87 25.48 2.58
C CYS A 197 24.21 26.83 2.27
N ASP A 198 24.19 27.17 0.99
CA ASP A 198 23.58 28.40 0.46
C ASP A 198 22.10 28.20 0.08
N GLU A 199 21.48 29.20 -0.54
CA GLU A 199 20.09 29.14 -1.01
C GLU A 199 19.81 27.97 -1.97
N GLU A 200 20.80 27.55 -2.76
CA GLU A 200 20.66 26.40 -3.67
C GLU A 200 20.62 25.10 -2.88
N PHE A 201 21.45 24.97 -1.84
CA PHE A 201 21.39 23.85 -0.91
C PHE A 201 20.00 23.71 -0.27
N TYR A 202 19.45 24.80 0.29
CA TYR A 202 18.13 24.76 0.94
C TYR A 202 17.00 24.49 -0.07
N ARG A 203 17.06 25.04 -1.28
CA ARG A 203 16.09 24.74 -2.36
C ARG A 203 16.12 23.26 -2.74
N ARG A 204 17.30 22.66 -2.88
CA ARG A 204 17.46 21.24 -3.19
C ARG A 204 16.97 20.33 -2.06
N MET A 205 17.35 20.64 -0.82
CA MET A 205 16.96 19.86 0.36
C MET A 205 15.45 19.90 0.59
N ASN A 206 14.82 21.07 0.40
CA ASN A 206 13.39 21.22 0.59
C ASN A 206 12.56 20.70 -0.62
N PHE A 207 13.20 20.25 -1.68
CA PHE A 207 12.50 19.79 -2.87
C PHE A 207 11.82 18.43 -2.66
N ARG A 208 10.49 18.42 -2.71
CA ARG A 208 9.72 17.17 -2.63
C ARG A 208 9.50 16.59 -4.02
N THR A 209 9.99 15.36 -4.23
CA THR A 209 9.75 14.62 -5.47
C THR A 209 8.25 14.45 -5.69
N SER A 210 7.78 14.84 -6.87
CA SER A 210 6.37 14.72 -7.27
C SER A 210 6.23 13.88 -8.54
N TYR A 211 4.99 13.48 -8.85
CA TYR A 211 4.69 12.69 -10.05
C TYR A 211 4.00 13.59 -11.06
N ILE A 212 4.40 13.46 -12.33
CA ILE A 212 3.68 14.10 -13.43
C ILE A 212 2.36 13.35 -13.61
N LYS A 213 1.25 14.10 -13.55
CA LYS A 213 -0.12 13.58 -13.66
C LYS A 213 -0.75 13.82 -15.03
N ASP A 214 -0.12 14.64 -15.87
CA ASP A 214 -0.56 14.94 -17.22
C ASP A 214 0.59 14.77 -18.22
N LEU A 215 0.34 14.03 -19.30
CA LEU A 215 1.33 13.82 -20.35
C LEU A 215 1.47 15.03 -21.29
N GLU A 216 0.54 15.97 -21.25
CA GLU A 216 0.63 17.26 -21.96
C GLU A 216 1.49 18.29 -21.20
N ASP A 217 2.02 17.92 -20.03
CA ASP A 217 2.99 18.75 -19.31
C ASP A 217 4.18 19.08 -20.23
N PRO A 218 4.57 20.36 -20.38
CA PRO A 218 5.58 20.79 -21.34
C PRO A 218 6.98 20.19 -21.07
N ARG A 219 7.21 19.66 -19.87
CA ARG A 219 8.45 18.95 -19.52
C ARG A 219 8.47 17.53 -20.10
N VAL A 220 7.32 16.94 -20.40
CA VAL A 220 7.20 15.61 -20.99
C VAL A 220 7.52 15.67 -22.46
N ARG A 221 8.65 15.08 -22.85
CA ARG A 221 9.10 15.05 -24.23
C ARG A 221 8.65 13.77 -24.94
N PRO A 222 8.48 13.77 -26.28
CA PRO A 222 8.03 12.60 -27.04
C PRO A 222 8.88 11.33 -26.79
N GLU A 223 10.18 11.45 -26.54
CA GLU A 223 11.08 10.34 -26.22
C GLU A 223 10.75 9.62 -24.90
N HIS A 224 10.13 10.32 -23.94
CA HIS A 224 9.65 9.73 -22.69
C HIS A 224 8.51 8.75 -22.95
N LEU A 225 7.80 8.88 -24.08
CA LEU A 225 6.62 8.10 -24.43
C LEU A 225 6.89 7.07 -25.53
N ARG A 226 8.12 6.98 -26.04
CA ARG A 226 8.55 6.00 -27.04
C ARG A 226 9.06 4.71 -26.39
N PHE A 227 8.68 3.59 -26.98
CA PHE A 227 9.13 2.24 -26.61
C PHE A 227 9.89 1.57 -27.75
N LEU A 228 10.93 0.84 -27.38
CA LEU A 228 11.60 -0.14 -28.24
C LEU A 228 11.02 -1.52 -27.95
N CYS A 229 11.08 -2.40 -28.95
CA CYS A 229 10.57 -3.75 -28.82
C CYS A 229 11.43 -4.54 -27.83
N PRO A 230 10.84 -5.14 -26.78
CA PRO A 230 11.62 -5.93 -25.83
C PRO A 230 12.20 -7.22 -26.44
N LYS A 231 11.66 -7.68 -27.59
CA LYS A 231 12.13 -8.89 -28.28
C LYS A 231 13.25 -8.63 -29.29
N CYS A 232 13.18 -7.54 -30.06
CA CYS A 232 14.12 -7.31 -31.17
C CYS A 232 14.78 -5.92 -31.16
N GLY A 233 14.52 -5.07 -30.16
CA GLY A 233 15.03 -3.70 -30.11
C GLY A 233 14.44 -2.72 -31.13
N GLY A 234 13.62 -3.20 -32.08
CA GLY A 234 13.03 -2.38 -33.14
C GLY A 234 12.01 -1.34 -32.66
N ARG A 235 11.71 -0.36 -33.52
CA ARG A 235 10.73 0.70 -33.23
C ARG A 235 9.29 0.15 -33.09
N CYS A 236 8.57 0.63 -32.08
CA CYS A 236 7.18 0.27 -31.83
C CYS A 236 6.23 1.43 -32.17
N ALA A 237 5.06 1.10 -32.71
CA ALA A 237 3.96 2.04 -32.90
C ALA A 237 2.97 1.92 -31.75
N ARG A 238 2.52 3.05 -31.18
CA ARG A 238 1.44 3.06 -30.20
C ARG A 238 0.12 2.74 -30.92
N THR A 239 -0.65 1.79 -30.41
CA THR A 239 -1.92 1.32 -30.98
C THR A 239 -3.15 1.70 -30.16
N SER A 240 -2.98 2.23 -28.95
CA SER A 240 -4.07 2.77 -28.14
C SER A 240 -3.79 4.23 -27.72
N ARG A 241 -4.79 4.89 -27.12
CA ARG A 241 -4.58 6.14 -26.39
C ARG A 241 -3.83 5.87 -25.07
N TRP A 242 -3.20 6.89 -24.52
CA TRP A 242 -2.68 6.84 -23.15
C TRP A 242 -3.84 6.86 -22.17
N GLY A 243 -3.82 5.96 -21.20
CA GLY A 243 -4.67 6.00 -20.01
C GLY A 243 -3.82 6.19 -18.76
N GLN A 244 -4.34 6.93 -17.78
CA GLN A 244 -3.70 7.06 -16.48
C GLN A 244 -4.20 5.96 -15.54
N HIS A 245 -3.28 5.27 -14.88
CA HIS A 245 -3.56 4.24 -13.89
C HIS A 245 -2.67 4.43 -12.66
N ASN A 246 -3.25 4.90 -11.56
CA ASN A 246 -2.54 5.34 -10.36
C ASN A 246 -1.47 6.41 -10.69
N ARG A 247 -0.19 6.11 -10.42
CA ARG A 247 0.97 6.99 -10.67
C ARG A 247 1.62 6.75 -12.05
N ALA A 248 1.02 5.93 -12.91
CA ALA A 248 1.59 5.51 -14.18
C ALA A 248 0.65 5.81 -15.35
N PHE A 249 1.22 5.89 -16.55
CA PHE A 249 0.50 5.94 -17.81
C PHE A 249 0.70 4.63 -18.58
N LEU A 250 -0.36 4.16 -19.23
CA LEU A 250 -0.38 2.92 -20.00
C LEU A 250 -0.88 3.19 -21.42
N ALA A 251 -0.23 2.58 -22.40
CA ALA A 251 -0.73 2.51 -23.77
C ALA A 251 -0.21 1.24 -24.45
N ASP A 252 -0.96 0.70 -25.40
CA ASP A 252 -0.56 -0.48 -26.15
C ASP A 252 0.36 -0.10 -27.31
N PHE A 253 1.30 -0.99 -27.59
CA PHE A 253 2.29 -0.86 -28.64
C PHE A 253 2.36 -2.13 -29.48
N CYS A 254 2.69 -1.97 -30.75
CA CYS A 254 3.01 -3.06 -31.67
C CYS A 254 4.39 -2.79 -32.30
N CYS A 255 5.27 -3.79 -32.28
CA CYS A 255 6.56 -3.72 -32.94
C CYS A 255 6.37 -3.76 -34.47
N ARG A 256 6.95 -2.78 -35.18
CA ARG A 256 6.88 -2.74 -36.65
C ARG A 256 7.71 -3.82 -37.34
N GLY A 257 8.70 -4.39 -36.66
CA GLY A 257 9.58 -5.41 -37.22
C GLY A 257 9.07 -6.84 -37.01
N CYS A 258 8.77 -7.21 -35.75
CA CYS A 258 8.40 -8.59 -35.40
C CYS A 258 6.92 -8.76 -35.01
N GLY A 259 6.11 -7.70 -35.04
CA GLY A 259 4.68 -7.77 -34.72
C GLY A 259 4.33 -7.98 -33.24
N LEU A 260 5.32 -8.05 -32.34
CA LEU A 260 5.05 -8.22 -30.91
C LEU A 260 4.18 -7.09 -30.37
N ARG A 261 3.11 -7.46 -29.67
CA ARG A 261 2.20 -6.53 -28.99
C ARG A 261 2.42 -6.56 -27.49
N PHE A 262 2.44 -5.39 -26.85
CA PHE A 262 2.63 -5.24 -25.41
C PHE A 262 2.02 -3.90 -24.94
N SER A 263 1.77 -3.77 -23.64
CA SER A 263 1.41 -2.51 -23.00
C SER A 263 2.66 -1.82 -22.46
N GLY A 264 2.89 -0.57 -22.86
CA GLY A 264 3.97 0.27 -22.35
C GLY A 264 3.52 1.03 -21.12
N ARG A 265 4.20 0.82 -19.99
CA ARG A 265 3.97 1.54 -18.73
C ARG A 265 5.03 2.61 -18.52
N VAL A 266 4.61 3.85 -18.25
CA VAL A 266 5.50 4.99 -17.98
C VAL A 266 5.17 5.61 -16.62
N ILE A 267 6.18 5.81 -15.77
CA ILE A 267 6.09 6.66 -14.58
C ILE A 267 7.07 7.81 -14.74
N ILE A 268 6.59 9.04 -14.58
CA ILE A 268 7.40 10.24 -14.69
C ILE A 268 7.43 10.95 -13.33
N LYS A 269 8.60 11.06 -12.73
CA LYS A 269 8.83 11.75 -11.46
C LYS A 269 9.57 13.06 -11.71
N GLN A 270 9.07 14.17 -11.18
CA GLN A 270 9.85 15.39 -11.07
C GLN A 270 10.78 15.26 -9.86
N LYS A 271 12.08 15.20 -10.14
CA LYS A 271 13.17 15.37 -9.17
C LYS A 271 13.70 16.80 -9.25
N TYR A 272 14.61 17.15 -8.34
CA TYR A 272 15.23 18.47 -8.34
C TYR A 272 15.96 18.77 -9.67
N GLU A 273 16.79 17.83 -10.12
CA GLU A 273 17.60 17.96 -11.34
C GLU A 273 16.81 17.79 -12.66
N GLY A 274 15.51 17.47 -12.58
CA GLY A 274 14.65 17.28 -13.74
C GLY A 274 13.74 16.06 -13.66
N LEU A 275 13.28 15.57 -14.82
CA LEU A 275 12.36 14.44 -14.89
C LEU A 275 13.13 13.11 -14.88
N ALA A 276 12.74 12.21 -13.97
CA ALA A 276 13.12 10.81 -14.01
C ALA A 276 11.97 9.99 -14.62
N VAL A 277 12.24 9.32 -15.75
CA VAL A 277 11.26 8.52 -16.50
C VAL A 277 11.58 7.04 -16.36
N ASN A 278 10.64 6.28 -15.81
CA ASN A 278 10.73 4.82 -15.72
C ASN A 278 9.75 4.19 -16.72
N LYS A 279 10.28 3.36 -17.65
CA LYS A 279 9.51 2.67 -18.68
C LYS A 279 9.59 1.16 -18.49
N LYS A 280 8.45 0.45 -18.54
CA LYS A 280 8.40 -1.02 -18.55
C LYS A 280 7.50 -1.50 -19.69
N ALA A 281 7.98 -2.45 -20.49
CA ALA A 281 7.14 -3.19 -21.42
C ALA A 281 6.47 -4.33 -20.67
N VAL A 282 5.15 -4.41 -20.73
CA VAL A 282 4.33 -5.34 -19.97
C VAL A 282 3.50 -6.14 -20.98
N PRO A 283 3.37 -7.49 -20.88
CA PRO A 283 2.55 -8.25 -21.82
C PRO A 283 1.12 -7.71 -21.96
N LEU A 284 0.45 -7.91 -23.09
CA LEU A 284 -0.99 -7.64 -23.15
C LEU A 284 -1.74 -8.67 -22.28
N PRO A 285 -2.89 -8.28 -21.70
CA PRO A 285 -3.71 -9.23 -20.94
C PRO A 285 -4.21 -10.34 -21.87
N VAL A 286 -4.17 -11.59 -21.38
CA VAL A 286 -4.74 -12.73 -22.07
C VAL A 286 -6.18 -12.88 -21.59
N ILE A 287 -7.15 -12.57 -22.45
CA ILE A 287 -8.57 -12.79 -22.17
C ILE A 287 -8.93 -14.17 -22.69
N GLU A 288 -9.07 -15.12 -21.78
CA GLU A 288 -9.54 -16.46 -22.11
C GLU A 288 -10.99 -16.41 -22.61
N LYS A 289 -11.35 -17.28 -23.56
CA LYS A 289 -12.75 -17.45 -23.94
C LYS A 289 -13.54 -18.03 -22.77
N PRO A 290 -14.84 -17.70 -22.62
CA PRO A 290 -15.67 -18.33 -21.61
C PRO A 290 -15.67 -19.86 -21.75
N ARG A 291 -15.66 -20.55 -20.60
CA ARG A 291 -15.77 -22.00 -20.50
C ARG A 291 -17.05 -22.50 -21.18
N ARG A 292 -17.04 -23.75 -21.64
CA ARG A 292 -18.26 -24.43 -22.11
C ARG A 292 -19.27 -24.59 -20.97
N SER A 293 -20.54 -24.61 -21.31
CA SER A 293 -21.66 -24.76 -20.38
C SER A 293 -21.83 -26.21 -19.92
N GLU A 294 -20.93 -26.66 -19.04
CA GLU A 294 -20.94 -28.01 -18.46
C GLU A 294 -21.11 -27.90 -16.93
N PRO A 295 -22.13 -28.56 -16.34
CA PRO A 295 -22.33 -28.55 -14.89
C PRO A 295 -21.29 -29.44 -14.20
N GLY A 296 -21.03 -29.19 -12.92
CA GLY A 296 -20.09 -30.00 -12.14
C GLY A 296 -19.63 -29.36 -10.84
N GLY A 297 -18.95 -30.15 -10.01
CA GLY A 297 -18.31 -29.65 -8.79
C GLY A 297 -17.06 -28.82 -9.11
N ILE A 298 -16.84 -27.75 -8.36
CA ILE A 298 -15.65 -26.91 -8.45
C ILE A 298 -15.31 -26.34 -7.07
N GLY A 299 -14.12 -26.67 -6.55
CA GLY A 299 -13.83 -26.47 -5.14
C GLY A 299 -14.92 -27.11 -4.26
N ASN A 300 -15.46 -26.34 -3.32
CA ASN A 300 -16.61 -26.71 -2.49
C ASN A 300 -17.93 -26.12 -3.01
N MET A 301 -18.00 -25.80 -4.29
CA MET A 301 -19.19 -25.26 -4.97
C MET A 301 -19.69 -26.19 -6.08
N LEU A 302 -20.93 -25.95 -6.50
CA LEU A 302 -21.57 -26.60 -7.64
C LEU A 302 -21.82 -25.57 -8.73
N LEU A 303 -21.36 -25.86 -9.95
CA LEU A 303 -21.75 -25.15 -11.16
C LEU A 303 -23.03 -25.77 -11.73
N GLU A 304 -24.11 -25.02 -11.69
CA GLU A 304 -25.38 -25.34 -12.33
C GLU A 304 -25.47 -24.65 -13.70
N ILE A 305 -26.09 -25.30 -14.68
CA ILE A 305 -26.38 -24.72 -15.98
C ILE A 305 -27.89 -24.64 -16.17
N ASN A 306 -28.46 -23.44 -16.06
CA ASN A 306 -29.90 -23.20 -16.18
C ASN A 306 -30.15 -22.28 -17.38
N GLY A 307 -30.88 -22.77 -18.39
CA GLY A 307 -31.13 -21.99 -19.62
C GLY A 307 -29.86 -21.57 -20.36
N GLY A 308 -28.77 -22.35 -20.25
CA GLY A 308 -27.46 -22.02 -20.83
C GLY A 308 -26.62 -21.03 -20.01
N VAL A 309 -27.10 -20.59 -18.84
CA VAL A 309 -26.38 -19.70 -17.91
C VAL A 309 -25.74 -20.50 -16.79
N GLY A 310 -24.47 -20.21 -16.50
CA GLY A 310 -23.73 -20.83 -15.40
C GLY A 310 -23.93 -20.10 -14.07
N VAL A 311 -24.38 -20.83 -13.04
CA VAL A 311 -24.62 -20.32 -11.69
C VAL A 311 -23.81 -21.14 -10.69
N LEU A 312 -22.99 -20.49 -9.87
CA LEU A 312 -22.28 -21.15 -8.79
C LEU A 312 -23.08 -21.09 -7.49
N ARG A 313 -23.25 -22.25 -6.83
CA ARG A 313 -23.92 -22.38 -5.53
C ARG A 313 -23.06 -23.16 -4.55
N PHE A 314 -23.19 -22.84 -3.27
CA PHE A 314 -22.68 -23.67 -2.18
C PHE A 314 -23.65 -24.83 -1.88
N PRO A 315 -23.24 -26.10 -2.04
CA PRO A 315 -24.04 -27.24 -1.59
C PRO A 315 -24.35 -27.18 -0.09
N ALA A 316 -23.40 -26.67 0.72
CA ALA A 316 -23.56 -26.50 2.17
C ALA A 316 -24.74 -25.59 2.57
N LEU A 317 -25.16 -24.67 1.69
CA LEU A 317 -26.30 -23.79 1.93
C LEU A 317 -27.61 -24.35 1.35
N GLY A 318 -27.58 -25.46 0.61
CA GLY A 318 -28.75 -26.01 -0.10
C GLY A 318 -29.89 -26.47 0.82
N GLY A 319 -29.62 -26.72 2.11
CA GLY A 319 -30.64 -27.04 3.11
C GLY A 319 -31.50 -25.83 3.54
N LEU A 320 -31.03 -24.61 3.29
CA LEU A 320 -31.67 -23.37 3.75
C LEU A 320 -32.69 -22.87 2.72
N ARG A 321 -33.83 -23.57 2.63
CA ARG A 321 -34.87 -23.31 1.60
C ARG A 321 -35.51 -21.91 1.65
N PHE A 322 -35.32 -21.15 2.73
CA PHE A 322 -35.85 -19.80 2.86
C PHE A 322 -34.95 -18.72 2.24
N VAL A 323 -33.75 -19.08 1.78
CA VAL A 323 -32.84 -18.16 1.08
C VAL A 323 -32.53 -18.67 -0.32
N THR A 324 -32.21 -17.72 -1.22
CA THR A 324 -31.61 -18.01 -2.52
C THR A 324 -30.26 -17.30 -2.58
N HIS A 325 -29.20 -18.03 -2.92
CA HIS A 325 -27.84 -17.51 -3.07
C HIS A 325 -27.22 -17.91 -4.40
N ALA A 326 -26.37 -17.05 -4.95
CA ALA A 326 -25.60 -17.38 -6.14
C ALA A 326 -24.29 -16.60 -6.20
N PHE A 327 -23.35 -17.12 -6.99
CA PHE A 327 -22.25 -16.36 -7.56
C PHE A 327 -22.28 -16.49 -9.08
N SER A 328 -22.17 -15.37 -9.80
CA SER A 328 -22.27 -15.36 -11.26
C SER A 328 -21.01 -15.89 -11.93
N THR A 329 -21.17 -16.51 -13.09
CA THR A 329 -20.06 -16.92 -13.96
C THR A 329 -20.03 -16.08 -15.23
N ARG A 330 -19.04 -16.28 -16.08
CA ARG A 330 -18.92 -15.71 -17.43
C ARG A 330 -19.81 -16.41 -18.46
N ILE A 331 -20.52 -17.49 -18.10
CA ILE A 331 -21.24 -18.38 -19.03
C ILE A 331 -22.67 -17.88 -19.27
N GLY A 332 -23.06 -17.75 -20.54
CA GLY A 332 -24.46 -17.57 -20.96
C GLY A 332 -24.91 -16.12 -21.20
N GLY A 333 -24.01 -15.14 -21.14
CA GLY A 333 -24.33 -13.75 -21.42
C GLY A 333 -24.20 -13.35 -22.90
N VAL A 334 -24.29 -12.06 -23.18
CA VAL A 334 -24.26 -11.49 -24.54
C VAL A 334 -23.08 -10.56 -24.82
N SER A 335 -22.32 -10.20 -23.79
CA SER A 335 -21.17 -9.30 -23.91
C SER A 335 -20.03 -9.94 -24.71
N SER A 336 -19.12 -9.11 -25.23
CA SER A 336 -18.02 -9.55 -26.10
C SER A 336 -16.64 -9.11 -25.58
N LYS A 337 -15.57 -9.61 -26.21
CA LYS A 337 -14.17 -9.27 -25.89
C LYS A 337 -13.83 -9.48 -24.40
N GLU A 338 -13.25 -8.50 -23.72
CA GLU A 338 -12.90 -8.55 -22.30
C GLU A 338 -14.12 -8.72 -21.36
N PHE A 339 -15.32 -8.43 -21.85
CA PHE A 339 -16.58 -8.58 -21.11
C PHE A 339 -17.26 -9.92 -21.40
N ALA A 340 -16.70 -10.76 -22.28
CA ALA A 340 -17.36 -11.99 -22.70
C ALA A 340 -17.55 -12.97 -21.53
N SER A 341 -18.73 -13.59 -21.31
CA SER A 341 -20.02 -13.28 -21.95
C SER A 341 -21.03 -12.61 -21.01
N MET A 342 -20.97 -12.89 -19.71
CA MET A 342 -21.95 -12.45 -18.71
C MET A 342 -21.39 -11.33 -17.83
N ASN A 343 -21.15 -10.15 -18.39
CA ASN A 343 -20.75 -8.98 -17.61
C ASN A 343 -21.97 -8.36 -16.90
N LEU A 344 -21.91 -8.25 -15.58
CA LEU A 344 -22.95 -7.61 -14.76
C LEU A 344 -22.54 -6.21 -14.26
N GLY A 345 -21.37 -5.70 -14.66
CA GLY A 345 -20.88 -4.39 -14.23
C GLY A 345 -21.07 -3.30 -15.29
N TYR A 346 -21.75 -2.22 -14.92
CA TYR A 346 -21.86 -0.99 -15.70
C TYR A 346 -20.55 -0.18 -15.73
N GLY A 347 -20.45 0.79 -16.65
CA GLY A 347 -19.41 1.83 -16.64
C GLY A 347 -17.99 1.38 -17.00
N ARG A 348 -17.82 0.17 -17.55
CA ARG A 348 -16.50 -0.38 -17.94
C ARG A 348 -16.22 -0.34 -19.44
N GLY A 349 -17.17 0.11 -20.26
CA GLY A 349 -17.04 0.20 -21.72
C GLY A 349 -17.81 -0.87 -22.50
N ASP A 350 -18.48 -1.79 -21.80
CA ASP A 350 -19.51 -2.66 -22.40
C ASP A 350 -20.79 -1.84 -22.63
N PRO A 351 -21.51 -1.98 -23.76
CA PRO A 351 -22.82 -1.37 -23.96
C PRO A 351 -23.79 -1.70 -22.83
N GLU A 352 -24.56 -0.72 -22.37
CA GLU A 352 -25.47 -0.90 -21.23
C GLU A 352 -26.52 -1.98 -21.53
N GLU A 353 -27.00 -2.06 -22.78
CA GLU A 353 -27.99 -3.04 -23.21
C GLU A 353 -27.50 -4.48 -23.04
N ASN A 354 -26.19 -4.72 -23.21
CA ASN A 354 -25.60 -6.03 -22.94
C ASN A 354 -25.65 -6.37 -21.45
N VAL A 355 -25.34 -5.39 -20.60
CA VAL A 355 -25.33 -5.55 -19.14
C VAL A 355 -26.75 -5.80 -18.63
N GLU A 356 -27.74 -5.07 -19.14
CA GLU A 356 -29.16 -5.26 -18.82
C GLU A 356 -29.67 -6.65 -19.22
N GLU A 357 -29.36 -7.11 -20.44
CA GLU A 357 -29.71 -8.45 -20.90
C GLU A 357 -29.01 -9.55 -20.07
N ASN A 358 -27.75 -9.33 -19.67
CA ASN A 358 -27.03 -10.24 -18.78
C ASN A 358 -27.71 -10.33 -17.40
N TYR A 359 -28.15 -9.21 -16.82
CA TYR A 359 -28.95 -9.22 -15.58
C TYR A 359 -30.23 -10.02 -15.74
N ARG A 360 -30.99 -9.80 -16.83
CA ARG A 360 -32.22 -10.53 -17.10
C ARG A 360 -31.98 -12.04 -17.20
N ARG A 361 -30.95 -12.45 -17.93
CA ARG A 361 -30.58 -13.87 -18.09
C ARG A 361 -30.12 -14.50 -16.78
N PHE A 362 -29.24 -13.83 -16.05
CA PHE A 362 -28.71 -14.35 -14.80
C PHE A 362 -29.78 -14.46 -13.72
N ALA A 363 -30.61 -13.43 -13.56
CA ALA A 363 -31.70 -13.43 -12.59
C ALA A 363 -32.69 -14.58 -12.84
N ALA A 364 -33.09 -14.80 -14.10
CA ALA A 364 -33.97 -15.91 -14.48
C ALA A 364 -33.34 -17.29 -14.19
N ALA A 365 -32.04 -17.46 -14.46
CA ALA A 365 -31.32 -18.70 -14.23
C ALA A 365 -31.03 -19.00 -12.76
N ALA A 366 -30.83 -17.96 -11.95
CA ALA A 366 -30.45 -18.07 -10.55
C ALA A 366 -31.63 -17.98 -9.56
N GLY A 367 -32.81 -17.56 -10.03
CA GLY A 367 -34.03 -17.47 -9.22
C GLY A 367 -34.20 -16.14 -8.48
N PHE A 368 -33.76 -15.03 -9.07
CA PHE A 368 -33.91 -13.69 -8.50
C PHE A 368 -34.88 -12.84 -9.32
N GLU A 369 -35.51 -11.86 -8.66
CA GLU A 369 -36.23 -10.79 -9.32
C GLU A 369 -35.26 -9.62 -9.59
N PRO A 370 -35.01 -9.23 -10.86
CA PRO A 370 -34.09 -8.14 -11.19
C PRO A 370 -34.40 -6.84 -10.42
N GLN A 371 -35.68 -6.48 -10.30
CA GLN A 371 -36.14 -5.26 -9.64
C GLN A 371 -35.87 -5.27 -8.13
N GLY A 372 -35.75 -6.45 -7.52
CA GLY A 372 -35.44 -6.62 -6.09
C GLY A 372 -33.97 -6.41 -5.74
N MET A 373 -33.08 -6.24 -6.73
CA MET A 373 -31.64 -6.15 -6.51
C MET A 373 -31.21 -4.80 -5.93
N VAL A 374 -30.33 -4.84 -4.93
CA VAL A 374 -29.76 -3.67 -4.26
C VAL A 374 -28.25 -3.84 -4.13
N CYS A 375 -27.49 -2.83 -4.53
CA CYS A 375 -26.04 -2.77 -4.39
C CYS A 375 -25.61 -1.49 -3.67
N GLY A 376 -24.66 -1.63 -2.75
CA GLY A 376 -24.00 -0.50 -2.08
C GLY A 376 -22.96 0.20 -2.95
N CYS A 377 -22.37 1.29 -2.44
CA CYS A 377 -21.22 1.95 -3.06
C CYS A 377 -19.91 1.32 -2.54
N GLN A 378 -19.38 0.32 -3.26
CA GLN A 378 -18.19 -0.42 -2.83
C GLN A 378 -16.91 0.40 -2.99
N VAL A 379 -16.35 0.87 -1.88
CA VAL A 379 -15.14 1.71 -1.82
C VAL A 379 -13.98 1.03 -1.08
N HIS A 380 -14.10 -0.28 -0.83
CA HIS A 380 -13.12 -1.12 -0.12
C HIS A 380 -12.93 -0.71 1.35
N LYS A 381 -14.00 -0.24 1.99
CA LYS A 381 -14.10 0.01 3.44
C LYS A 381 -14.92 -1.11 4.12
N THR A 382 -15.35 -0.86 5.35
CA THR A 382 -16.15 -1.78 6.18
C THR A 382 -17.55 -1.24 6.47
N ASP A 383 -18.01 -0.22 5.73
CA ASP A 383 -19.31 0.41 5.95
C ASP A 383 -20.45 -0.55 5.54
N ILE A 384 -21.43 -0.74 6.43
CA ILE A 384 -22.57 -1.64 6.25
C ILE A 384 -23.88 -0.84 6.27
N ARG A 385 -24.74 -1.13 5.30
CA ARG A 385 -26.06 -0.52 5.18
C ARG A 385 -27.18 -1.55 5.31
N ARG A 386 -28.18 -1.25 6.14
CA ARG A 386 -29.45 -1.97 6.15
C ARG A 386 -30.34 -1.50 5.00
N VAL A 387 -30.93 -2.43 4.27
CA VAL A 387 -31.77 -2.16 3.11
C VAL A 387 -33.10 -2.91 3.21
N GLY A 388 -34.15 -2.37 2.60
CA GLY A 388 -35.49 -2.95 2.54
C GLY A 388 -36.16 -2.70 1.19
N GLU A 389 -37.49 -2.76 1.16
CA GLU A 389 -38.28 -2.61 -0.08
C GLU A 389 -38.05 -1.26 -0.79
N LYS A 390 -37.83 -0.18 -0.03
CA LYS A 390 -37.64 1.17 -0.58
C LYS A 390 -36.35 1.30 -1.39
N GLU A 391 -35.32 0.53 -1.02
CA GLU A 391 -34.01 0.55 -1.66
C GLU A 391 -33.93 -0.35 -2.90
N ARG A 392 -34.99 -1.10 -3.23
CA ARG A 392 -35.04 -1.97 -4.42
C ARG A 392 -34.65 -1.22 -5.70
N GLY A 393 -33.68 -1.78 -6.41
CA GLY A 393 -33.09 -1.26 -7.63
C GLY A 393 -31.91 -0.30 -7.45
N ILE A 394 -31.62 0.17 -6.24
CA ILE A 394 -30.49 1.08 -5.99
C ILE A 394 -29.16 0.39 -6.30
N GLY A 395 -28.29 1.09 -7.02
CA GLY A 395 -26.96 0.60 -7.40
C GLY A 395 -26.95 -0.33 -8.61
N ILE A 396 -28.12 -0.75 -9.09
CA ILE A 396 -28.29 -1.55 -10.32
C ILE A 396 -29.08 -0.75 -11.38
N TRP A 397 -30.36 -0.46 -11.10
CA TRP A 397 -31.28 0.22 -12.02
C TRP A 397 -31.46 1.70 -11.68
N LYS A 398 -31.22 2.06 -10.43
CA LYS A 398 -31.27 3.44 -9.92
C LYS A 398 -29.86 3.84 -9.50
N THR A 399 -29.56 5.12 -9.58
CA THR A 399 -28.30 5.67 -9.10
C THR A 399 -28.10 5.35 -7.62
N ASN A 400 -26.83 5.15 -7.24
CA ASN A 400 -26.49 4.98 -5.84
C ASN A 400 -26.79 6.26 -5.05
N ASP A 401 -27.34 6.11 -3.87
CA ASP A 401 -27.76 7.18 -2.96
C ASP A 401 -26.90 7.22 -1.67
N CYS A 402 -25.81 6.45 -1.63
CA CYS A 402 -24.84 6.48 -0.54
C CYS A 402 -23.40 6.61 -1.04
N ASP A 403 -22.56 7.23 -0.22
CA ASP A 403 -21.13 7.43 -0.53
C ASP A 403 -20.29 6.16 -0.32
N SER A 404 -20.72 5.30 0.60
CA SER A 404 -19.98 4.11 1.02
C SER A 404 -20.92 3.04 1.59
N ALA A 405 -20.87 1.85 1.00
CA ALA A 405 -21.45 0.62 1.56
C ALA A 405 -20.78 -0.57 0.86
N ASP A 406 -19.83 -1.20 1.56
CA ASP A 406 -19.18 -2.45 1.11
C ASP A 406 -19.90 -3.68 1.67
N GLY A 407 -20.83 -3.52 2.63
CA GLY A 407 -21.72 -4.57 3.09
C GLY A 407 -23.18 -4.14 3.12
N LEU A 408 -24.08 -5.11 2.89
CA LEU A 408 -25.52 -4.91 3.01
C LEU A 408 -26.12 -5.95 3.97
N ILE A 409 -27.18 -5.57 4.66
CA ILE A 409 -27.98 -6.47 5.50
C ILE A 409 -29.48 -6.23 5.30
N THR A 410 -30.29 -7.28 5.48
CA THR A 410 -31.75 -7.17 5.44
C THR A 410 -32.45 -8.34 6.12
N ASP A 411 -33.64 -8.07 6.65
CA ASP A 411 -34.66 -9.04 7.08
C ASP A 411 -35.91 -9.01 6.18
N ALA A 412 -35.89 -8.20 5.11
CA ALA A 412 -37.02 -8.04 4.20
C ALA A 412 -37.00 -9.10 3.07
N PRO A 413 -38.06 -9.92 2.92
CA PRO A 413 -38.19 -10.85 1.81
C PRO A 413 -38.20 -10.14 0.44
N GLY A 414 -37.68 -10.82 -0.59
CA GLY A 414 -37.61 -10.33 -1.96
C GLY A 414 -36.60 -9.19 -2.21
N VAL A 415 -35.86 -8.75 -1.18
CA VAL A 415 -34.72 -7.84 -1.36
C VAL A 415 -33.47 -8.67 -1.62
N THR A 416 -32.90 -8.54 -2.82
CA THR A 416 -31.69 -9.26 -3.24
C THR A 416 -30.47 -8.39 -2.99
N LEU A 417 -29.62 -8.79 -2.04
CA LEU A 417 -28.34 -8.15 -1.79
C LEU A 417 -27.37 -8.51 -2.93
N VAL A 418 -26.71 -7.52 -3.51
CA VAL A 418 -25.72 -7.70 -4.59
C VAL A 418 -24.37 -7.12 -4.16
N VAL A 419 -23.31 -7.90 -4.36
CA VAL A 419 -21.91 -7.46 -4.21
C VAL A 419 -21.14 -7.80 -5.48
N PHE A 420 -20.48 -6.81 -6.06
CA PHE A 420 -19.57 -7.02 -7.18
C PHE A 420 -18.22 -7.56 -6.72
N ALA A 421 -17.69 -8.54 -7.45
CA ALA A 421 -16.38 -9.11 -7.19
C ALA A 421 -15.65 -9.50 -8.48
N ALA A 422 -14.34 -9.25 -8.51
CA ALA A 422 -13.40 -9.93 -9.39
C ALA A 422 -12.05 -9.90 -8.68
N ASP A 423 -11.71 -11.00 -8.01
CA ASP A 423 -10.61 -11.21 -7.06
C ASP A 423 -10.88 -10.82 -5.60
N CYS A 424 -11.69 -9.80 -5.30
CA CYS A 424 -12.09 -9.50 -3.92
C CYS A 424 -13.03 -10.59 -3.36
N VAL A 425 -13.05 -10.78 -2.03
CA VAL A 425 -13.79 -11.85 -1.37
C VAL A 425 -15.24 -11.43 -1.09
N PRO A 426 -16.27 -12.04 -1.72
CA PRO A 426 -17.64 -11.92 -1.25
C PRO A 426 -17.87 -12.85 -0.05
N VAL A 427 -18.50 -12.35 1.01
CA VAL A 427 -18.83 -13.14 2.20
C VAL A 427 -20.33 -13.09 2.45
N TYR A 428 -20.95 -14.26 2.57
CA TYR A 428 -22.38 -14.48 2.77
C TYR A 428 -22.64 -14.75 4.26
N PHE A 429 -23.72 -14.19 4.80
CA PHE A 429 -24.13 -14.32 6.20
C PHE A 429 -25.62 -14.61 6.25
N ILE A 430 -26.02 -15.65 6.97
CA ILE A 430 -27.41 -16.11 7.06
C ILE A 430 -27.74 -16.41 8.51
N ASP A 431 -28.67 -15.64 9.08
CA ASP A 431 -29.26 -15.88 10.38
C ASP A 431 -30.60 -16.62 10.21
N PRO A 432 -30.64 -17.94 10.46
CA PRO A 432 -31.85 -18.73 10.32
C PRO A 432 -32.90 -18.45 11.42
N GLU A 433 -32.51 -17.94 12.59
CA GLU A 433 -33.45 -17.70 13.69
C GLU A 433 -34.27 -16.42 13.46
N HIS A 434 -33.58 -15.33 13.10
CA HIS A 434 -34.22 -14.04 12.87
C HIS A 434 -34.65 -13.85 11.41
N ARG A 435 -34.34 -14.82 10.54
CA ARG A 435 -34.53 -14.74 9.08
C ARG A 435 -33.93 -13.45 8.51
N ALA A 436 -32.69 -13.17 8.89
CA ALA A 436 -31.91 -12.04 8.39
C ALA A 436 -30.72 -12.53 7.57
N ILE A 437 -30.29 -11.72 6.62
CA ILE A 437 -29.15 -12.01 5.76
C ILE A 437 -28.20 -10.82 5.67
N GLY A 438 -26.93 -11.11 5.39
CA GLY A 438 -25.90 -10.12 5.10
C GLY A 438 -25.03 -10.58 3.94
N LEU A 439 -24.54 -9.61 3.16
CA LEU A 439 -23.59 -9.85 2.07
C LEU A 439 -22.53 -8.75 2.07
N ALA A 440 -21.26 -9.15 2.15
CA ALA A 440 -20.14 -8.23 2.28
C ALA A 440 -19.10 -8.39 1.16
N HIS A 441 -18.54 -7.28 0.73
CA HIS A 441 -17.35 -7.19 -0.10
C HIS A 441 -16.10 -6.98 0.75
N ALA A 442 -15.24 -7.99 0.81
CA ALA A 442 -13.94 -7.91 1.45
C ALA A 442 -12.83 -7.93 0.38
N GLY A 443 -12.55 -6.77 -0.21
CA GLY A 443 -11.25 -6.53 -0.85
C GLY A 443 -10.13 -6.54 0.18
N TRP A 444 -8.86 -6.51 -0.23
CA TRP A 444 -7.74 -6.66 0.71
C TRP A 444 -7.78 -5.66 1.89
N ARG A 445 -8.22 -4.41 1.66
CA ARG A 445 -8.40 -3.41 2.72
C ARG A 445 -9.52 -3.78 3.69
N GLY A 446 -10.66 -4.22 3.17
CA GLY A 446 -11.79 -4.67 3.98
C GLY A 446 -11.45 -5.95 4.76
N ALA A 447 -10.73 -6.89 4.15
CA ALA A 447 -10.25 -8.08 4.82
C ALA A 447 -9.28 -7.73 5.96
N ALA A 448 -8.30 -6.86 5.69
CA ALA A 448 -7.36 -6.39 6.72
C ALA A 448 -8.06 -5.62 7.85
N ALA A 449 -9.10 -4.85 7.53
CA ALA A 449 -9.93 -4.13 8.50
C ALA A 449 -10.96 -5.01 9.22
N GLY A 450 -11.00 -6.33 8.96
CA GLY A 450 -11.90 -7.25 9.65
C GLY A 450 -13.37 -7.17 9.21
N MET A 451 -13.65 -6.85 7.94
CA MET A 451 -15.01 -6.77 7.37
C MET A 451 -15.94 -7.92 7.81
N PRO A 452 -15.53 -9.21 7.82
CA PRO A 452 -16.43 -10.28 8.25
C PRO A 452 -16.87 -10.18 9.72
N LYS A 453 -15.97 -9.77 10.60
CA LYS A 453 -16.29 -9.50 12.01
C LYS A 453 -17.23 -8.31 12.15
N VAL A 454 -16.95 -7.21 11.45
CA VAL A 454 -17.81 -6.01 11.45
C VAL A 454 -19.22 -6.35 10.98
N MET A 455 -19.36 -7.25 9.99
CA MET A 455 -20.67 -7.73 9.53
C MET A 455 -21.41 -8.55 10.59
N ALA A 456 -20.75 -9.51 11.23
CA ALA A 456 -21.37 -10.31 12.29
C ALA A 456 -21.80 -9.44 13.49
N GLU A 457 -20.99 -8.46 13.88
CA GLU A 457 -21.31 -7.49 14.93
C GLU A 457 -22.51 -6.63 14.55
N ARG A 458 -22.56 -6.14 13.30
CA ARG A 458 -23.68 -5.32 12.83
C ARG A 458 -24.98 -6.12 12.73
N MET A 459 -24.95 -7.37 12.29
CA MET A 459 -26.13 -8.25 12.30
C MET A 459 -26.64 -8.51 13.73
N ARG A 460 -25.73 -8.69 14.69
CA ARG A 460 -26.10 -8.79 16.11
C ARG A 460 -26.79 -7.53 16.62
N GLU A 461 -26.27 -6.36 16.29
CA GLU A 461 -26.86 -5.06 16.69
C GLU A 461 -28.25 -4.82 16.07
N GLU A 462 -28.45 -5.19 14.81
CA GLU A 462 -29.66 -4.85 14.05
C GLU A 462 -30.79 -5.88 14.18
N PHE A 463 -30.44 -7.15 14.38
CA PHE A 463 -31.41 -8.26 14.39
C PHE A 463 -31.36 -9.12 15.65
N GLY A 464 -30.36 -8.95 16.52
CA GLY A 464 -30.14 -9.85 17.67
C GLY A 464 -29.45 -11.16 17.31
N THR A 465 -28.81 -11.24 16.12
CA THR A 465 -28.08 -12.42 15.65
C THR A 465 -27.06 -12.94 16.68
N ASP A 466 -27.13 -14.22 17.00
CA ASP A 466 -26.09 -14.94 17.75
C ASP A 466 -25.03 -15.46 16.76
N PRO A 467 -23.76 -14.98 16.84
CA PRO A 467 -22.70 -15.43 15.94
C PRO A 467 -22.52 -16.95 15.92
N ARG A 468 -22.81 -17.65 17.02
CA ARG A 468 -22.66 -19.11 17.09
C ARG A 468 -23.66 -19.85 16.20
N LYS A 469 -24.79 -19.22 15.86
CA LYS A 469 -25.83 -19.77 14.98
C LYS A 469 -25.79 -19.18 13.57
N LEU A 470 -24.91 -18.21 13.34
CA LEU A 470 -24.74 -17.55 12.06
C LEU A 470 -24.07 -18.49 11.06
N ILE A 471 -24.73 -18.73 9.92
CA ILE A 471 -24.17 -19.54 8.84
C ILE A 471 -23.49 -18.61 7.85
N THR A 472 -22.26 -18.94 7.47
CA THR A 472 -21.44 -18.09 6.59
C THR A 472 -20.79 -18.88 5.47
N ALA A 473 -20.57 -18.18 4.35
CA ALA A 473 -19.82 -18.73 3.24
C ALA A 473 -18.89 -17.68 2.62
N ILE A 474 -17.68 -18.10 2.24
CA ILE A 474 -16.66 -17.28 1.57
C ILE A 474 -16.65 -17.69 0.09
N GLY A 475 -17.04 -16.77 -0.79
CA GLY A 475 -17.24 -17.06 -2.22
C GLY A 475 -15.99 -16.95 -3.08
N PRO A 476 -16.14 -17.19 -4.39
CA PRO A 476 -15.04 -17.16 -5.35
C PRO A 476 -14.28 -15.84 -5.34
N SER A 477 -12.97 -15.92 -5.20
CA SER A 477 -12.06 -14.76 -5.17
C SER A 477 -10.62 -15.23 -5.48
N ILE A 478 -9.62 -14.36 -5.41
CA ILE A 478 -8.23 -14.76 -5.70
C ILE A 478 -7.66 -15.63 -4.55
N CYS A 479 -7.00 -16.75 -4.89
CA CYS A 479 -6.37 -17.63 -3.91
C CYS A 479 -5.01 -17.10 -3.43
N LYS A 480 -4.50 -17.69 -2.34
CA LYS A 480 -3.18 -17.38 -1.76
C LYS A 480 -2.06 -17.39 -2.80
N ASP A 481 -1.96 -18.46 -3.59
CA ASP A 481 -0.87 -18.66 -4.57
C ASP A 481 -0.90 -17.64 -5.71
N CYS A 482 -2.06 -17.04 -5.98
CA CYS A 482 -2.23 -16.01 -7.00
C CYS A 482 -2.14 -14.57 -6.44
N PHE A 483 -2.39 -14.37 -5.15
CA PHE A 483 -2.43 -13.05 -4.53
C PHE A 483 -1.08 -12.61 -3.96
N GLU A 484 -0.18 -12.30 -4.89
CA GLU A 484 1.10 -11.68 -4.58
C GLU A 484 0.92 -10.17 -4.28
N VAL A 485 1.56 -9.71 -3.21
CA VAL A 485 1.57 -8.33 -2.75
C VAL A 485 2.97 -7.86 -2.35
N ASP A 486 3.17 -6.54 -2.37
CA ASP A 486 4.41 -5.89 -1.91
C ASP A 486 4.38 -5.70 -0.38
N GLU A 487 5.54 -5.46 0.22
CA GLU A 487 5.72 -5.29 1.67
C GLU A 487 4.72 -4.32 2.34
N PRO A 488 4.37 -3.13 1.79
CA PRO A 488 3.43 -2.24 2.46
C PRO A 488 2.03 -2.84 2.63
N VAL A 489 1.58 -3.67 1.67
CA VAL A 489 0.29 -4.36 1.79
C VAL A 489 0.42 -5.53 2.75
N ALA A 490 1.52 -6.28 2.67
CA ALA A 490 1.77 -7.41 3.57
C ALA A 490 1.83 -6.97 5.04
N ARG A 491 2.40 -5.80 5.33
CA ARG A 491 2.52 -5.24 6.68
C ARG A 491 1.17 -5.06 7.37
N GLU A 492 0.15 -4.64 6.63
CA GLU A 492 -1.22 -4.51 7.16
C GLU A 492 -1.78 -5.86 7.64
N PHE A 493 -1.45 -6.95 6.95
CA PHE A 493 -1.85 -8.30 7.35
C PHE A 493 -0.94 -8.91 8.42
N LEU A 494 0.37 -8.63 8.39
CA LEU A 494 1.32 -9.09 9.41
C LEU A 494 1.01 -8.51 10.79
N ALA A 495 0.43 -7.31 10.84
CA ALA A 495 -0.02 -6.66 12.07
C ALA A 495 -1.29 -7.30 12.69
N LEU A 496 -1.98 -8.19 11.96
CA LEU A 496 -3.17 -8.85 12.48
C LEU A 496 -2.80 -10.06 13.36
N PRO A 497 -3.67 -10.40 14.33
CA PRO A 497 -3.57 -11.68 15.03
C PRO A 497 -3.59 -12.82 14.03
N ASP A 498 -2.85 -13.88 14.35
CA ASP A 498 -2.80 -15.10 13.54
C ASP A 498 -2.23 -14.95 12.13
N SER A 499 -1.49 -13.88 11.85
CA SER A 499 -0.92 -13.60 10.53
C SER A 499 -0.06 -14.73 9.97
N GLN A 500 0.58 -15.54 10.82
CA GLN A 500 1.33 -16.73 10.39
C GLN A 500 0.51 -17.75 9.59
N TYR A 501 -0.83 -17.74 9.71
CA TYR A 501 -1.69 -18.69 8.99
C TYR A 501 -2.09 -18.22 7.59
N PHE A 502 -2.07 -16.90 7.33
CA PHE A 502 -2.55 -16.33 6.07
C PHE A 502 -1.52 -15.43 5.37
N VAL A 503 -0.34 -15.20 5.93
CA VAL A 503 0.76 -14.51 5.23
C VAL A 503 1.92 -15.47 5.00
N THR A 504 2.54 -15.41 3.82
CA THR A 504 3.74 -16.19 3.50
C THR A 504 4.75 -15.33 2.76
N GLY A 505 6.00 -15.35 3.19
CA GLY A 505 7.10 -14.51 2.70
C GLY A 505 7.90 -13.88 3.85
N PRO A 506 8.88 -13.01 3.54
CA PRO A 506 9.23 -12.54 2.20
C PRO A 506 9.87 -13.64 1.33
N VAL A 507 9.62 -13.59 0.02
CA VAL A 507 10.35 -14.34 -1.01
C VAL A 507 11.10 -13.34 -1.89
N GLU A 508 12.41 -13.54 -2.07
CA GLU A 508 13.22 -12.73 -3.00
C GLU A 508 12.98 -13.18 -4.44
N LEU A 509 12.64 -12.24 -5.32
CA LEU A 509 12.53 -12.52 -6.75
C LEU A 509 13.86 -12.21 -7.46
N PRO A 510 14.44 -13.17 -8.20
CA PRO A 510 15.65 -12.93 -8.98
C PRO A 510 15.46 -11.77 -9.98
N GLY A 511 16.31 -10.74 -9.89
CA GLY A 511 16.44 -9.69 -10.91
C GLY A 511 15.49 -8.50 -10.83
N GLU A 512 14.48 -8.47 -9.96
CA GLU A 512 13.57 -7.30 -9.84
C GLU A 512 13.86 -6.37 -8.65
N GLY A 513 14.68 -6.78 -7.67
CA GLY A 513 15.00 -5.96 -6.50
C GLY A 513 13.75 -5.68 -5.66
N GLY A 514 13.42 -6.59 -4.75
CA GLY A 514 12.29 -6.46 -3.83
C GLY A 514 11.84 -7.81 -3.28
N THR A 515 11.14 -7.78 -2.15
CA THR A 515 10.52 -8.94 -1.52
C THR A 515 9.03 -8.99 -1.84
N LYS A 516 8.51 -10.21 -2.05
CA LYS A 516 7.08 -10.46 -2.27
C LYS A 516 6.49 -11.30 -1.16
N TYR A 517 5.20 -11.10 -0.93
CA TYR A 517 4.40 -11.85 0.02
C TYR A 517 3.17 -12.42 -0.68
N HIS A 518 2.69 -13.55 -0.20
CA HIS A 518 1.40 -14.10 -0.55
C HIS A 518 0.45 -13.96 0.63
N VAL A 519 -0.76 -13.48 0.37
CA VAL A 519 -1.80 -13.31 1.39
C VAL A 519 -2.99 -14.19 1.05
N ASP A 520 -3.38 -15.05 1.99
CA ASP A 520 -4.58 -15.86 1.92
C ASP A 520 -5.77 -15.06 2.45
N LEU A 521 -6.50 -14.40 1.54
CA LEU A 521 -7.68 -13.64 1.91
C LEU A 521 -8.82 -14.54 2.43
N TRP A 522 -8.87 -15.81 2.03
CA TRP A 522 -9.89 -16.75 2.52
C TRP A 522 -9.65 -17.09 3.97
N GLU A 523 -8.43 -17.47 4.33
CA GLU A 523 -8.07 -17.78 5.72
C GLU A 523 -8.11 -16.52 6.61
N CYS A 524 -7.70 -15.36 6.10
CA CYS A 524 -7.87 -14.08 6.81
C CYS A 524 -9.36 -13.81 7.14
N CYS A 525 -10.26 -13.98 6.17
CA CYS A 525 -11.69 -13.80 6.40
C CYS A 525 -12.26 -14.86 7.35
N ARG A 526 -11.86 -16.12 7.20
CA ARG A 526 -12.26 -17.22 8.09
C ARG A 526 -11.85 -16.95 9.53
N ARG A 527 -10.63 -16.48 9.79
CA ARG A 527 -10.18 -16.11 11.13
C ARG A 527 -10.92 -14.90 11.70
N SER A 528 -11.24 -13.92 10.85
CA SER A 528 -12.10 -12.81 11.24
C SER A 528 -13.48 -13.30 11.73
N LEU A 529 -14.10 -14.26 11.03
CA LEU A 529 -15.36 -14.89 11.44
C LEU A 529 -15.24 -15.68 12.75
N LEU A 530 -14.18 -16.49 12.89
CA LEU A 530 -13.92 -17.23 14.14
C LEU A 530 -13.76 -16.27 15.33
N SER A 531 -13.04 -15.15 15.14
CA SER A 531 -12.86 -14.14 16.17
C SER A 531 -14.16 -13.41 16.55
N ALA A 532 -15.17 -13.42 15.66
CA ALA A 532 -16.50 -12.88 15.91
C ALA A 532 -17.41 -13.87 16.66
N GLY A 533 -16.96 -15.12 16.87
CA GLY A 533 -17.72 -16.17 17.55
C GLY A 533 -18.51 -17.09 16.61
N VAL A 534 -18.30 -17.01 15.29
CA VAL A 534 -18.89 -17.95 14.33
C VAL A 534 -18.23 -19.31 14.49
N LEU A 535 -19.03 -20.38 14.58
CA LEU A 535 -18.51 -21.74 14.75
C LEU A 535 -17.81 -22.22 13.47
N PRO A 536 -16.69 -22.97 13.58
CA PRO A 536 -15.97 -23.49 12.41
C PRO A 536 -16.85 -24.25 11.41
N GLU A 537 -17.78 -25.08 11.90
CA GLU A 537 -18.74 -25.86 11.10
C GLU A 537 -19.77 -24.99 10.36
N HIS A 538 -19.93 -23.73 10.76
CA HIS A 538 -20.80 -22.75 10.09
C HIS A 538 -20.04 -21.84 9.11
N ILE A 539 -18.76 -22.12 8.82
CA ILE A 539 -17.96 -21.37 7.85
C ILE A 539 -17.59 -22.26 6.68
N THR A 540 -18.20 -22.02 5.52
CA THR A 540 -17.86 -22.73 4.28
C THR A 540 -16.96 -21.88 3.39
N VAL A 541 -15.80 -22.40 2.98
CA VAL A 541 -14.94 -21.74 1.98
C VAL A 541 -15.19 -22.36 0.61
N GLY A 542 -15.55 -21.55 -0.38
CA GLY A 542 -15.89 -22.03 -1.73
C GLY A 542 -14.70 -22.62 -2.49
N GLY A 543 -13.49 -22.12 -2.27
CA GLY A 543 -12.27 -22.70 -2.84
C GLY A 543 -12.16 -22.56 -4.37
N VAL A 544 -12.75 -21.51 -4.95
CA VAL A 544 -12.72 -21.24 -6.39
C VAL A 544 -11.86 -20.00 -6.64
N CYS A 545 -10.65 -20.20 -7.17
CA CYS A 545 -9.74 -19.09 -7.49
C CYS A 545 -10.17 -18.35 -8.76
N THR A 546 -10.46 -17.06 -8.68
CA THR A 546 -10.86 -16.27 -9.85
C THR A 546 -9.79 -16.18 -10.92
N MET A 547 -8.52 -16.19 -10.53
CA MET A 547 -7.39 -16.08 -11.45
C MET A 547 -7.08 -17.39 -12.18
N GLU A 548 -7.20 -18.53 -11.50
CA GLU A 548 -7.00 -19.86 -12.10
C GLU A 548 -8.22 -20.24 -12.96
N GLU A 549 -9.42 -19.95 -12.46
CA GLU A 549 -10.69 -20.22 -13.14
C GLU A 549 -11.16 -19.05 -13.99
N SER A 550 -10.21 -18.33 -14.61
CA SER A 550 -10.51 -17.08 -15.32
C SER A 550 -11.37 -17.28 -16.57
N SER A 551 -11.43 -18.51 -17.11
CA SER A 551 -12.37 -18.90 -18.17
C SER A 551 -13.82 -19.05 -17.65
N LEU A 552 -14.02 -19.31 -16.36
CA LEU A 552 -15.32 -19.47 -15.72
C LEU A 552 -15.81 -18.18 -15.05
N VAL A 553 -14.95 -17.45 -14.35
CA VAL A 553 -15.28 -16.21 -13.63
C VAL A 553 -14.32 -15.09 -14.02
N PHE A 554 -14.72 -13.82 -13.90
CA PHE A 554 -13.81 -12.71 -14.17
C PHE A 554 -12.74 -12.56 -13.08
N SER A 555 -11.50 -12.26 -13.47
CA SER A 555 -10.41 -11.88 -12.58
C SER A 555 -9.77 -10.56 -13.02
N HIS A 556 -9.62 -9.62 -12.09
CA HIS A 556 -8.96 -8.34 -12.34
C HIS A 556 -7.45 -8.50 -12.51
N ARG A 557 -6.82 -9.37 -11.70
CA ARG A 557 -5.38 -9.65 -11.69
C ARG A 557 -4.96 -10.36 -12.97
N LYS A 558 -5.67 -11.41 -13.38
CA LYS A 558 -5.38 -12.16 -14.61
C LYS A 558 -5.41 -11.26 -15.84
N THR A 559 -6.45 -10.44 -15.97
CA THR A 559 -6.68 -9.61 -17.16
C THR A 559 -6.18 -8.18 -17.01
N ARG A 560 -5.47 -7.86 -15.92
CA ARG A 560 -4.87 -6.54 -15.64
C ARG A 560 -5.90 -5.41 -15.74
N GLY A 561 -7.10 -5.66 -15.24
CA GLY A 561 -8.21 -4.70 -15.24
C GLY A 561 -9.14 -4.76 -16.45
N HIS A 562 -8.79 -5.47 -17.52
CA HIS A 562 -9.64 -5.64 -18.70
C HIS A 562 -10.64 -6.77 -18.48
N ARG A 563 -11.74 -6.49 -17.78
CA ARG A 563 -12.74 -7.51 -17.41
C ARG A 563 -14.13 -6.94 -17.17
N GLY A 564 -15.14 -7.79 -17.32
CA GLY A 564 -16.50 -7.58 -16.78
C GLY A 564 -16.58 -7.84 -15.27
N SER A 565 -17.74 -7.75 -14.64
CA SER A 565 -17.88 -8.01 -13.20
C SER A 565 -18.68 -9.26 -12.90
N ASN A 566 -18.19 -10.05 -11.93
CA ASN A 566 -19.03 -11.06 -11.29
C ASN A 566 -19.88 -10.38 -10.19
N CYS A 567 -20.96 -11.06 -9.80
CA CYS A 567 -21.80 -10.71 -8.66
C CYS A 567 -21.95 -11.91 -7.72
N ALA A 568 -21.83 -11.65 -6.42
CA ALA A 568 -22.46 -12.44 -5.38
C ALA A 568 -23.88 -11.91 -5.15
N MET A 569 -24.86 -12.80 -4.98
CA MET A 569 -26.25 -12.44 -4.69
C MET A 569 -26.82 -13.29 -3.56
N LEU A 570 -27.60 -12.69 -2.67
CA LEU A 570 -28.29 -13.35 -1.56
C LEU A 570 -29.65 -12.70 -1.30
N MET A 571 -30.69 -13.51 -1.15
CA MET A 571 -32.07 -13.04 -0.96
C MET A 571 -32.81 -13.95 0.02
N ILE A 572 -33.70 -13.37 0.84
CA ILE A 572 -34.74 -14.11 1.57
C ILE A 572 -35.93 -14.31 0.62
N ASN A 573 -36.36 -15.55 0.42
CA ASN A 573 -37.46 -15.88 -0.49
C ASN A 573 -38.77 -15.21 -0.01
N PRO A 574 -39.57 -14.60 -0.94
CA PRO A 574 -40.86 -13.96 -0.65
C PRO A 574 -41.88 -14.84 0.08
#